data_AF-A0A316JSJ3-F1
#
_entry.id   AF-A0A316JSJ3-F1
#
_cell.length_a   1.000
_cell.length_b   1.000
_cell.length_c   1.000
_cell.angle_alpha   90.00
_cell.angle_beta   90.00
_cell.angle_gamma   90.00
#
_symmetry.space_group_name_H-M   'P 1'
#
loop_
_entity.id
_entity.type
_entity.pdbx_description
1 polymer ?
#
loop_
_entity_poly.entity_id
_entity_poly.type
_entity_poly.pdbx_seq_one_letter_code
_entity_poly.pdbx_strand_id
1 'polypeptide(L)'
;MDRRFALARMPAMDHPLVFVIAPQTGLPQGETSWAELVALQHQGPSRGFALRLFVAGETPSDGLAQLPWDGQLDPGGSGSLRRLICDAVVPGFAPQENAIGVYERSSDPDVLRCIDCFALQDAVNETCWFYPTHDGRFLSWQRDLALRLEPGVVAAEGASQVPESYERSHLALLWSLLADDESLTCVGLTYGGQRIEWGISQGTPACQTTWSVFTVDTEAEVSLTVNARAQVLEP
;
A
#
# COMPACT_ATOMS: atom_id res chain seq x y z
N MET A 1 -35.73 17.91 -8.80
CA MET A 1 -35.26 19.26 -8.42
C MET A 1 -33.80 19.11 -8.01
N ASP A 2 -32.93 19.25 -9.01
CA ASP A 2 -31.47 19.42 -9.02
C ASP A 2 -30.65 18.91 -7.83
N ARG A 3 -30.29 17.61 -7.88
CA ARG A 3 -28.96 17.19 -7.42
C ARG A 3 -27.97 17.64 -8.48
N ARG A 4 -27.46 18.86 -8.36
CA ARG A 4 -26.24 19.26 -9.08
C ARG A 4 -25.18 18.25 -8.68
N PHE A 5 -24.71 17.47 -9.65
CA PHE A 5 -23.45 16.75 -9.58
C PHE A 5 -22.40 17.80 -9.19
N ALA A 6 -22.02 17.86 -7.92
CA ALA A 6 -20.77 18.51 -7.56
C ALA A 6 -19.70 17.68 -8.27
N LEU A 7 -19.15 18.21 -9.36
CA LEU A 7 -17.96 17.66 -10.00
C LEU A 7 -16.96 17.43 -8.87
N ALA A 8 -16.50 16.19 -8.71
CA ALA A 8 -15.44 15.87 -7.76
C ALA A 8 -14.25 16.74 -8.14
N ARG A 9 -14.02 17.78 -7.35
CA ARG A 9 -12.98 18.77 -7.62
C ARG A 9 -11.64 18.11 -7.30
N MET A 10 -10.69 18.23 -8.22
CA MET A 10 -9.35 17.69 -8.06
C MET A 10 -8.68 18.24 -6.79
N PRO A 11 -7.95 17.40 -6.05
CA PRO A 11 -7.16 17.88 -4.91
C PRO A 11 -6.05 18.84 -5.37
N ALA A 12 -5.60 19.70 -4.46
CA ALA A 12 -4.32 20.39 -4.66
C ALA A 12 -3.22 19.31 -4.73
N MET A 13 -2.37 19.38 -5.76
CA MET A 13 -1.33 18.39 -6.03
C MET A 13 0.00 19.13 -6.17
N ASP A 14 1.02 18.63 -5.47
CA ASP A 14 2.37 19.21 -5.49
C ASP A 14 3.17 18.73 -6.71
N HIS A 15 2.76 17.63 -7.34
CA HIS A 15 3.34 17.09 -8.57
C HIS A 15 2.28 17.01 -9.69
N PRO A 16 2.61 17.31 -10.97
CA PRO A 16 1.63 17.35 -12.06
C PRO A 16 1.12 15.98 -12.53
N LEU A 17 1.86 14.92 -12.24
CA LEU A 17 1.49 13.55 -12.63
C LEU A 17 0.46 12.91 -11.70
N VAL A 18 -0.45 12.17 -12.32
CA VAL A 18 -1.48 11.35 -11.68
C VAL A 18 -1.34 9.93 -12.20
N PHE A 19 -1.44 8.96 -11.29
CA PHE A 19 -1.31 7.54 -11.59
C PHE A 19 -2.65 6.85 -11.36
N VAL A 20 -3.09 6.02 -12.29
CA VAL A 20 -4.34 5.25 -12.17
C VAL A 20 -4.05 3.79 -12.42
N ILE A 21 -4.47 2.92 -11.51
CA ILE A 21 -4.37 1.47 -11.66
C ILE A 21 -5.77 0.93 -11.92
N ALA A 22 -5.95 0.30 -13.07
CA ALA A 22 -7.22 -0.27 -13.52
C ALA A 22 -6.97 -1.38 -14.56
N PRO A 23 -7.97 -2.18 -14.94
CA PRO A 23 -7.86 -3.09 -16.07
C PRO A 23 -7.46 -2.34 -17.36
N GLN A 24 -6.53 -2.90 -18.13
CA GLN A 24 -5.89 -2.22 -19.28
C GLN A 24 -6.89 -1.68 -20.31
N THR A 25 -7.96 -2.43 -20.57
CA THR A 25 -8.98 -2.06 -21.57
C THR A 25 -9.80 -0.84 -21.19
N GLY A 26 -9.77 -0.41 -19.92
CA GLY A 26 -10.52 0.74 -19.42
C GLY A 26 -9.74 2.06 -19.42
N LEU A 27 -8.42 2.05 -19.59
CA LEU A 27 -7.59 3.25 -19.42
C LEU A 27 -7.61 4.15 -20.67
N PRO A 28 -8.05 5.42 -20.55
CA PRO A 28 -8.10 6.37 -21.67
C PRO A 28 -6.70 6.73 -22.20
N GLN A 29 -6.57 6.79 -23.52
CA GLN A 29 -5.31 7.10 -24.22
C GLN A 29 -5.21 8.57 -24.67
N GLY A 30 -6.17 9.42 -24.29
CA GLY A 30 -6.27 10.82 -24.73
C GLY A 30 -6.53 11.77 -23.56
N GLU A 31 -7.36 12.78 -23.81
CA GLU A 31 -7.86 13.66 -22.76
C GLU A 31 -8.95 12.97 -21.95
N THR A 32 -8.99 13.24 -20.65
CA THR A 32 -9.94 12.68 -19.68
C THR A 32 -10.16 13.65 -18.53
N SER A 33 -11.11 13.33 -17.67
CA SER A 33 -11.45 14.12 -16.49
C SER A 33 -11.06 13.38 -15.20
N TRP A 34 -10.87 14.12 -14.12
CA TRP A 34 -10.62 13.53 -12.81
C TRP A 34 -11.71 12.54 -12.37
N ALA A 35 -12.98 12.89 -12.60
CA ALA A 35 -14.11 12.04 -12.22
C ALA A 35 -14.07 10.69 -12.95
N GLU A 36 -13.63 10.68 -14.20
CA GLU A 36 -13.43 9.45 -14.97
C GLU A 36 -12.25 8.62 -14.44
N LEU A 37 -11.12 9.27 -14.13
CA LEU A 37 -9.96 8.60 -13.51
C LEU A 37 -10.30 7.95 -12.17
N VAL A 38 -11.08 8.63 -11.31
CA VAL A 38 -11.58 8.06 -10.05
C VAL A 38 -12.47 6.85 -10.30
N ALA A 39 -13.38 6.94 -11.29
CA ALA A 39 -14.26 5.83 -11.63
C ALA A 39 -13.51 4.60 -12.17
N LEU A 40 -12.39 4.82 -12.86
CA LEU A 40 -11.50 3.76 -13.33
C LEU A 40 -10.65 3.18 -12.21
N GLN A 41 -10.09 4.02 -11.33
CA GLN A 41 -9.33 3.56 -10.15
C GLN A 41 -10.17 2.60 -9.28
N HIS A 42 -11.47 2.87 -9.14
CA HIS A 42 -12.39 1.98 -8.41
C HIS A 42 -12.60 0.60 -9.05
N GLN A 43 -12.17 0.40 -10.30
CA GLN A 43 -12.20 -0.89 -10.99
C GLN A 43 -10.87 -1.67 -10.84
N GLY A 44 -9.82 -1.02 -10.33
CA GLY A 44 -8.53 -1.62 -10.08
C GLY A 44 -8.43 -2.27 -8.69
N PRO A 45 -7.35 -2.02 -7.93
CA PRO A 45 -7.13 -2.63 -6.63
C PRO A 45 -8.28 -2.37 -5.66
N SER A 46 -8.96 -3.45 -5.27
CA SER A 46 -10.14 -3.42 -4.39
C SER A 46 -9.94 -4.14 -3.06
N ARG A 47 -8.74 -4.69 -2.85
CA ARG A 47 -8.35 -5.43 -1.64
C ARG A 47 -7.00 -4.94 -1.14
N GLY A 48 -6.70 -5.23 0.10
CA GLY A 48 -5.42 -4.97 0.74
C GLY A 48 -5.45 -5.49 2.16
N PHE A 49 -4.48 -5.07 2.97
CA PHE A 49 -4.47 -5.38 4.40
C PHE A 49 -3.91 -4.22 5.21
N ALA A 50 -4.43 -4.07 6.43
CA ALA A 50 -3.76 -3.29 7.47
C ALA A 50 -2.69 -4.16 8.12
N LEU A 51 -1.52 -3.59 8.36
CA LEU A 51 -0.40 -4.22 9.05
C LEU A 51 0.06 -3.32 10.19
N ARG A 52 0.21 -3.91 11.37
CA ARG A 52 0.98 -3.32 12.46
C ARG A 52 2.13 -4.23 12.83
N LEU A 53 3.31 -3.65 13.05
CA LEU A 53 4.48 -4.36 13.55
C LEU A 53 4.90 -3.77 14.89
N PHE A 54 5.24 -4.66 15.82
CA PHE A 54 5.71 -4.31 17.14
C PHE A 54 7.02 -5.02 17.43
N VAL A 55 7.91 -4.36 18.19
CA VAL A 55 8.97 -5.08 18.89
C VAL A 55 8.30 -5.99 19.92
N ALA A 56 8.54 -7.30 19.83
CA ALA A 56 8.03 -8.25 20.78
C ALA A 56 9.03 -8.41 21.93
N GLY A 57 8.55 -8.20 23.16
CA GLY A 57 9.24 -8.68 24.36
C GLY A 57 9.17 -10.21 24.46
N GLU A 58 9.13 -10.74 25.68
CA GLU A 58 8.98 -12.18 25.95
C GLU A 58 7.55 -12.72 25.69
N THR A 59 6.88 -12.27 24.62
CA THR A 59 5.53 -12.77 24.30
C THR A 59 5.61 -14.25 23.94
N PRO A 60 5.03 -15.17 24.73
CA PRO A 60 5.03 -16.59 24.40
C PRO A 60 4.14 -16.84 23.18
N SER A 61 4.52 -17.82 22.36
CA SER A 61 3.76 -18.20 21.16
C SER A 61 2.31 -18.60 21.47
N ASP A 62 2.06 -19.12 22.66
CA ASP A 62 0.73 -19.59 23.10
C ASP A 62 -0.24 -18.46 23.49
N GLY A 63 0.26 -17.23 23.63
CA GLY A 63 -0.54 -16.07 24.04
C GLY A 63 -1.23 -15.32 22.89
N LEU A 64 -0.98 -15.69 21.63
CA LEU A 64 -1.41 -14.89 20.47
C LEU A 64 -2.93 -14.78 20.34
N ALA A 65 -3.68 -15.85 20.66
CA ALA A 65 -5.14 -15.84 20.58
C ALA A 65 -5.81 -14.95 21.64
N GLN A 66 -5.06 -14.50 22.65
CA GLN A 66 -5.54 -13.60 23.70
C GLN A 66 -5.22 -12.13 23.40
N LEU A 67 -4.52 -11.86 22.30
CA LEU A 67 -4.18 -10.49 21.91
C LEU A 67 -5.41 -9.75 21.37
N PRO A 68 -5.46 -8.42 21.51
CA PRO A 68 -6.60 -7.61 21.08
C PRO A 68 -6.89 -7.76 19.59
N TRP A 69 -8.16 -7.93 19.26
CA TRP A 69 -8.62 -8.04 17.87
C TRP A 69 -8.30 -6.77 17.05
N ASP A 70 -8.39 -5.59 17.65
CA ASP A 70 -8.20 -4.29 16.98
C ASP A 70 -6.72 -3.91 16.76
N GLY A 71 -5.80 -4.77 17.17
CA GLY A 71 -4.37 -4.54 17.02
C GLY A 71 -3.82 -3.45 17.93
N GLN A 72 -4.56 -2.97 18.94
CA GLN A 72 -4.08 -1.95 19.88
C GLN A 72 -3.40 -2.62 21.07
N LEU A 73 -2.12 -2.30 21.29
CA LEU A 73 -1.37 -2.78 22.44
C LEU A 73 -1.00 -1.58 23.33
N ASP A 74 -1.36 -1.65 24.60
CA ASP A 74 -1.04 -0.59 25.56
C ASP A 74 0.48 -0.41 25.71
N PRO A 75 1.02 0.82 25.61
CA PRO A 75 2.45 1.07 25.76
C PRO A 75 2.99 0.83 27.17
N GLY A 76 2.14 0.58 28.17
CA GLY A 76 2.46 0.72 29.60
C GLY A 76 2.13 -0.47 30.51
N GLY A 77 1.72 -1.62 29.98
CA GLY A 77 1.50 -2.83 30.79
C GLY A 77 2.84 -3.42 31.28
N SER A 78 2.99 -3.56 32.60
CA SER A 78 4.22 -3.99 33.28
C SER A 78 4.84 -5.27 32.68
N GLY A 79 5.97 -5.14 31.99
CA GLY A 79 6.88 -6.27 31.75
C GLY A 79 7.75 -6.16 30.50
N SER A 80 7.29 -5.57 29.41
CA SER A 80 8.11 -5.40 28.20
C SER A 80 7.48 -4.35 27.29
N LEU A 81 8.24 -3.31 26.95
CA LEU A 81 7.83 -2.25 26.03
C LEU A 81 7.52 -2.84 24.65
N ARG A 82 6.25 -3.15 24.39
CA ARG A 82 5.77 -3.48 23.05
C ARG A 82 5.64 -2.16 22.27
N ARG A 83 6.71 -1.79 21.57
CA ARG A 83 6.76 -0.56 20.78
C ARG A 83 6.22 -0.82 19.38
N LEU A 84 5.19 -0.07 18.97
CA LEU A 84 4.74 -0.01 17.58
C LEU A 84 5.85 0.60 16.71
N ILE A 85 6.24 -0.10 15.64
CA ILE A 85 7.29 0.32 14.71
C ILE A 85 6.79 0.48 13.27
N CYS A 86 5.62 -0.09 12.95
CA CYS A 86 4.95 0.11 11.67
C CYS A 86 3.44 0.09 11.89
N ASP A 87 2.72 1.01 11.26
CA ASP A 87 1.27 0.99 11.07
C ASP A 87 1.00 1.42 9.63
N ALA A 88 0.56 0.49 8.79
CA ALA A 88 0.46 0.67 7.36
C ALA A 88 -0.79 0.00 6.79
N VAL A 89 -1.31 0.56 5.70
CA VAL A 89 -2.25 -0.11 4.82
C VAL A 89 -1.54 -0.42 3.52
N VAL A 90 -1.56 -1.69 3.13
CA VAL A 90 -0.93 -2.18 1.90
C VAL A 90 -2.01 -2.56 0.89
N PRO A 91 -2.16 -1.81 -0.20
CA PRO A 91 -3.08 -2.20 -1.28
C PRO A 91 -2.58 -3.44 -2.02
N GLY A 92 -3.51 -4.33 -2.38
CA GLY A 92 -3.24 -5.47 -3.24
C GLY A 92 -3.26 -5.05 -4.70
N PHE A 93 -2.14 -4.52 -5.21
CA PHE A 93 -2.07 -3.93 -6.57
C PHE A 93 -2.26 -4.93 -7.72
N ALA A 94 -2.11 -6.23 -7.48
CA ALA A 94 -2.24 -7.31 -8.46
C ALA A 94 -1.59 -6.98 -9.83
N PRO A 95 -0.25 -6.86 -9.92
CA PRO A 95 0.44 -6.42 -11.14
C PRO A 95 0.16 -7.25 -12.39
N GLN A 96 -0.24 -8.52 -12.23
CA GLN A 96 -0.58 -9.43 -13.33
C GLN A 96 -1.99 -9.21 -13.89
N GLU A 97 -2.85 -8.49 -13.17
CA GLU A 97 -4.26 -8.28 -13.52
C GLU A 97 -4.54 -6.82 -13.95
N ASN A 98 -3.69 -5.89 -13.50
CA ASN A 98 -3.89 -4.46 -13.70
C ASN A 98 -2.85 -3.84 -14.65
N ALA A 99 -3.24 -2.72 -15.23
CA ALA A 99 -2.36 -1.78 -15.91
C ALA A 99 -2.22 -0.49 -15.09
N ILE A 100 -1.25 0.33 -15.47
CA ILE A 100 -1.09 1.68 -14.95
C ILE A 100 -1.20 2.69 -16.08
N GLY A 101 -2.05 3.69 -15.88
CA GLY A 101 -2.15 4.89 -16.70
C GLY A 101 -1.48 6.06 -15.99
N VAL A 102 -0.68 6.82 -16.71
CA VAL A 102 0.01 8.01 -16.23
C VAL A 102 -0.57 9.21 -16.97
N TYR A 103 -1.07 10.17 -16.21
CA TYR A 103 -1.74 11.35 -16.73
C TYR A 103 -1.07 12.61 -16.22
N GLU A 104 -0.99 13.61 -17.07
CA GLU A 104 -0.47 14.95 -16.73
C GLU A 104 -1.61 15.97 -16.83
N ARG A 105 -1.58 16.97 -15.94
CA ARG A 105 -2.51 18.10 -16.04
C ARG A 105 -2.22 18.94 -17.28
N SER A 106 -3.26 19.22 -18.04
CA SER A 106 -3.21 20.20 -19.13
C SER A 106 -3.12 21.63 -18.59
N SER A 107 -3.00 22.60 -19.50
CA SER A 107 -3.22 24.01 -19.19
C SER A 107 -4.64 24.30 -18.70
N ASP A 108 -5.61 23.46 -19.11
CA ASP A 108 -6.94 23.45 -18.51
C ASP A 108 -6.91 22.55 -17.26
N PRO A 109 -7.18 23.10 -16.05
CA PRO A 109 -7.07 22.35 -14.80
C PRO A 109 -8.08 21.21 -14.66
N ASP A 110 -9.16 21.20 -15.46
CA ASP A 110 -10.17 20.14 -15.44
C ASP A 110 -9.87 19.01 -16.42
N VAL A 111 -8.82 19.16 -17.25
CA VAL A 111 -8.43 18.22 -18.28
C VAL A 111 -7.09 17.57 -17.94
N LEU A 112 -7.09 16.24 -17.93
CA LEU A 112 -5.87 15.44 -17.83
C LEU A 112 -5.59 14.79 -19.18
N ARG A 113 -4.31 14.69 -19.54
CA ARG A 113 -3.85 14.05 -20.76
C ARG A 113 -3.08 12.78 -20.41
N CYS A 114 -3.43 11.68 -21.05
CA CYS A 114 -2.66 10.45 -20.98
C CYS A 114 -1.26 10.66 -21.59
N ILE A 115 -0.24 10.34 -20.82
CA ILE A 115 1.17 10.38 -21.23
C ILE A 115 1.70 8.96 -21.48
N ASP A 116 1.25 7.99 -20.68
CA ASP A 116 1.65 6.60 -20.83
C ASP A 116 0.58 5.64 -20.28
N CYS A 117 0.54 4.44 -20.81
CA CYS A 117 -0.31 3.36 -20.34
C CYS A 117 0.32 2.02 -20.67
N PHE A 118 0.53 1.17 -19.65
CA PHE A 118 1.17 -0.13 -19.84
C PHE A 118 0.75 -1.13 -18.75
N ALA A 119 0.99 -2.42 -18.99
CA ALA A 119 0.69 -3.46 -18.01
C ALA A 119 1.55 -3.27 -16.75
N LEU A 120 0.97 -3.37 -15.56
CA LEU A 120 1.66 -3.00 -14.34
C LEU A 120 2.87 -3.92 -14.07
N GLN A 121 2.77 -5.20 -14.44
CA GLN A 121 3.86 -6.17 -14.41
C GLN A 121 5.11 -5.78 -15.24
N ASP A 122 5.00 -4.86 -16.20
CA ASP A 122 6.11 -4.42 -17.04
C ASP A 122 6.91 -3.26 -16.41
N ALA A 123 6.49 -2.77 -15.24
CA ALA A 123 7.24 -1.77 -14.47
C ALA A 123 8.57 -2.35 -13.93
N VAL A 124 9.50 -1.46 -13.61
CA VAL A 124 10.75 -1.85 -12.94
C VAL A 124 10.43 -2.49 -11.59
N ASN A 125 11.20 -3.49 -11.17
CA ASN A 125 11.02 -4.12 -9.87
C ASN A 125 12.14 -3.67 -8.93
N GLU A 126 11.75 -3.24 -7.73
CA GLU A 126 12.67 -2.86 -6.66
C GLU A 126 12.34 -3.66 -5.40
N THR A 127 13.37 -4.18 -4.73
CA THR A 127 13.22 -4.84 -3.43
C THR A 127 13.11 -3.80 -2.33
N CYS A 128 12.11 -3.93 -1.48
CA CYS A 128 11.88 -3.06 -0.34
C CYS A 128 11.90 -3.84 0.97
N TRP A 129 12.59 -3.28 1.96
CA TRP A 129 12.55 -3.78 3.33
C TRP A 129 11.29 -3.25 4.02
N PHE A 130 10.21 -4.02 3.92
CA PHE A 130 8.94 -3.69 4.60
C PHE A 130 8.88 -4.22 6.05
N TYR A 131 9.73 -5.21 6.36
CA TYR A 131 9.87 -5.82 7.67
C TYR A 131 11.20 -5.39 8.35
N PRO A 132 11.32 -5.54 9.67
CA PRO A 132 12.54 -5.18 10.40
C PRO A 132 13.76 -5.93 9.85
N THR A 133 14.87 -5.22 9.73
CA THR A 133 16.15 -5.70 9.17
C THR A 133 17.24 -5.91 10.21
N HIS A 134 16.88 -5.93 11.49
CA HIS A 134 17.80 -6.14 12.60
C HIS A 134 17.33 -7.31 13.43
N ASP A 135 18.29 -7.98 14.06
CA ASP A 135 18.03 -9.14 14.89
C ASP A 135 17.05 -8.80 16.01
N GLY A 136 16.09 -9.71 16.22
CA GLY A 136 15.11 -9.51 17.28
C GLY A 136 13.85 -10.31 17.09
N ARG A 137 12.98 -10.20 18.09
CA ARG A 137 11.65 -10.81 18.08
C ARG A 137 10.61 -9.73 17.85
N PHE A 138 9.65 -10.03 16.99
CA PHE A 138 8.63 -9.09 16.57
C PHE A 138 7.26 -9.74 16.57
N LEU A 139 6.24 -8.90 16.62
CA LEU A 139 4.85 -9.28 16.57
C LEU A 139 4.20 -8.51 15.43
N SER A 140 3.48 -9.20 14.54
CA SER A 140 2.64 -8.59 13.53
C SER A 140 1.17 -8.79 13.86
N TRP A 141 0.38 -7.77 13.56
CA TRP A 141 -1.06 -7.83 13.46
C TRP A 141 -1.44 -7.51 12.02
N GLN A 142 -2.23 -8.36 11.41
CA GLN A 142 -2.73 -8.17 10.06
C GLN A 142 -4.25 -8.30 10.02
N ARG A 143 -4.89 -7.43 9.24
CA ARG A 143 -6.33 -7.50 8.96
C ARG A 143 -6.61 -7.18 7.50
N ASP A 144 -7.28 -8.11 6.82
CA ASP A 144 -7.69 -7.89 5.43
C ASP A 144 -8.69 -6.74 5.31
N LEU A 145 -8.61 -6.01 4.20
CA LEU A 145 -9.44 -4.87 3.88
C LEU A 145 -10.03 -5.02 2.48
N ALA A 146 -11.33 -4.73 2.34
CA ALA A 146 -11.88 -4.28 1.08
C ALA A 146 -11.66 -2.77 0.97
N LEU A 147 -11.09 -2.30 -0.13
CA LEU A 147 -10.63 -0.91 -0.31
C LEU A 147 -11.27 -0.29 -1.56
N ARG A 148 -11.47 1.03 -1.50
CA ARG A 148 -11.57 1.88 -2.67
C ARG A 148 -10.47 2.93 -2.58
N LEU A 149 -9.66 2.99 -3.63
CA LEU A 149 -8.55 3.92 -3.73
C LEU A 149 -8.95 5.09 -4.64
N GLU A 150 -8.39 6.25 -4.33
CA GLU A 150 -8.32 7.41 -5.21
C GLU A 150 -7.09 7.28 -6.14
N PRO A 151 -7.07 8.00 -7.28
CA PRO A 151 -5.89 8.08 -8.13
C PRO A 151 -4.64 8.45 -7.33
N GLY A 152 -3.52 7.81 -7.70
CA GLY A 152 -2.24 7.96 -7.02
C GLY A 152 -1.54 9.27 -7.39
N VAL A 153 -0.82 9.84 -6.42
CA VAL A 153 0.02 11.03 -6.59
C VAL A 153 1.36 10.84 -5.89
N VAL A 154 2.40 11.51 -6.34
CA VAL A 154 3.68 11.52 -5.60
C VAL A 154 3.46 12.18 -4.24
N ALA A 155 4.02 11.59 -3.17
CA ALA A 155 3.98 12.16 -1.83
C ALA A 155 4.50 13.61 -1.81
N ALA A 156 3.82 14.48 -1.07
CA ALA A 156 4.12 15.91 -1.01
C ALA A 156 5.58 16.21 -0.61
N GLU A 157 6.12 15.44 0.35
CA GLU A 157 7.50 15.61 0.83
C GLU A 157 8.54 15.31 -0.26
N GLY A 158 8.18 14.43 -1.20
CA GLY A 158 9.04 13.97 -2.29
C GLY A 158 8.84 14.73 -3.60
N ALA A 159 7.75 15.49 -3.76
CA ALA A 159 7.34 16.05 -5.06
C ALA A 159 8.43 16.90 -5.74
N SER A 160 9.20 17.66 -4.96
CA SER A 160 10.32 18.48 -5.48
C SER A 160 11.56 17.70 -5.93
N GLN A 161 11.64 16.42 -5.58
CA GLN A 161 12.76 15.53 -5.90
C GLN A 161 12.50 14.69 -7.15
N VAL A 162 11.28 14.75 -7.69
CA VAL A 162 10.86 13.98 -8.86
C VAL A 162 11.20 14.74 -10.15
N PRO A 163 11.66 14.06 -11.21
CA PRO A 163 11.91 14.68 -12.51
C PRO A 163 10.67 15.33 -13.11
N GLU A 164 10.84 16.53 -13.71
CA GLU A 164 9.75 17.27 -14.34
C GLU A 164 9.15 16.55 -15.56
N SER A 165 9.98 15.85 -16.34
CA SER A 165 9.53 15.07 -17.49
C SER A 165 9.25 13.61 -17.11
N TYR A 166 8.13 13.09 -17.60
CA TYR A 166 7.80 11.68 -17.39
C TYR A 166 8.79 10.74 -18.11
N GLU A 167 9.35 9.79 -17.36
CA GLU A 167 10.07 8.64 -17.92
C GLU A 167 9.62 7.36 -17.24
N ARG A 168 9.21 6.36 -18.04
CA ARG A 168 8.71 5.07 -17.53
C ARG A 168 9.71 4.36 -16.61
N SER A 169 11.01 4.46 -16.90
CA SER A 169 12.08 3.84 -16.11
C SER A 169 12.16 4.33 -14.67
N HIS A 170 11.55 5.47 -14.35
CA HIS A 170 11.48 5.98 -12.99
C HIS A 170 10.33 5.37 -12.17
N LEU A 171 9.43 4.61 -12.80
CA LEU A 171 8.32 3.94 -12.14
C LEU A 171 8.74 2.52 -11.74
N ALA A 172 8.66 2.23 -10.45
CA ALA A 172 8.99 0.90 -9.92
C ALA A 172 7.88 0.33 -9.02
N LEU A 173 7.73 -1.00 -9.09
CA LEU A 173 7.00 -1.83 -8.13
C LEU A 173 7.92 -2.17 -6.96
N LEU A 174 7.46 -1.88 -5.75
CA LEU A 174 8.15 -2.26 -4.53
C LEU A 174 7.67 -3.64 -4.09
N TRP A 175 8.58 -4.60 -4.10
CA TRP A 175 8.33 -5.95 -3.61
C TRP A 175 8.93 -6.12 -2.23
N SER A 176 8.08 -6.45 -1.26
CA SER A 176 8.55 -6.82 0.06
C SER A 176 9.18 -8.21 -0.01
N LEU A 177 10.43 -8.29 0.40
CA LEU A 177 11.07 -9.54 0.78
C LEU A 177 10.47 -9.97 2.12
N LEU A 178 9.33 -10.66 2.07
CA LEU A 178 8.94 -11.53 3.19
C LEU A 178 9.96 -12.65 3.25
N ALA A 179 10.42 -13.04 4.44
CA ALA A 179 11.44 -14.07 4.56
C ALA A 179 10.91 -15.51 4.53
N ASP A 180 9.59 -15.70 4.37
CA ASP A 180 9.10 -16.94 3.79
C ASP A 180 8.76 -16.68 2.32
N ASP A 181 9.33 -17.52 1.46
CA ASP A 181 9.44 -17.35 0.01
C ASP A 181 8.14 -17.71 -0.74
N GLU A 182 6.98 -17.84 -0.05
CA GLU A 182 5.78 -18.34 -0.72
C GLU A 182 4.98 -17.26 -1.46
N SER A 183 5.19 -15.97 -1.17
CA SER A 183 4.65 -14.89 -2.01
C SER A 183 5.34 -13.55 -1.81
N LEU A 184 6.15 -13.13 -2.78
CA LEU A 184 6.53 -11.73 -2.92
C LEU A 184 5.26 -10.87 -2.98
N THR A 185 5.12 -9.94 -2.03
CA THR A 185 3.98 -9.03 -1.98
C THR A 185 4.40 -7.68 -2.53
N CYS A 186 3.69 -7.19 -3.55
CA CYS A 186 3.84 -5.83 -4.00
C CYS A 186 3.27 -4.90 -2.92
N VAL A 187 4.14 -4.12 -2.27
CA VAL A 187 3.79 -3.28 -1.12
C VAL A 187 3.62 -1.81 -1.48
N GLY A 188 3.94 -1.43 -2.71
CA GLY A 188 3.85 -0.03 -3.14
C GLY A 188 4.40 0.20 -4.53
N LEU A 189 4.31 1.45 -4.96
CA LEU A 189 4.93 1.95 -6.17
C LEU A 189 5.73 3.22 -5.85
N THR A 190 6.79 3.43 -6.61
CA THR A 190 7.55 4.68 -6.59
C THR A 190 7.60 5.31 -7.98
N TYR A 191 7.80 6.62 -8.01
CA TYR A 191 8.16 7.36 -9.20
C TYR A 191 9.31 8.31 -8.86
N GLY A 192 10.45 8.16 -9.55
CA GLY A 192 11.67 8.94 -9.26
C GLY A 192 12.22 8.68 -7.86
N GLY A 193 12.07 7.46 -7.34
CA GLY A 193 12.47 7.09 -5.98
C GLY A 193 11.53 7.59 -4.88
N GLN A 194 10.45 8.31 -5.22
CA GLN A 194 9.46 8.82 -4.26
C GLN A 194 8.21 7.96 -4.27
N ARG A 195 7.61 7.75 -3.11
CA ARG A 195 6.39 6.94 -2.97
C ARG A 195 5.21 7.58 -3.72
N ILE A 196 4.46 6.76 -4.45
CA ILE A 196 3.13 7.12 -4.94
C ILE A 196 2.12 6.79 -3.84
N GLU A 197 1.38 7.80 -3.40
CA GLU A 197 0.35 7.70 -2.38
C GLU A 197 -1.03 7.50 -3.02
N TRP A 198 -1.77 6.54 -2.49
CA TRP A 198 -3.10 6.18 -2.94
C TRP A 198 -4.08 6.53 -1.83
N GLY A 199 -4.86 7.59 -2.02
CA GLY A 199 -5.86 7.99 -1.04
C GLY A 199 -6.89 6.87 -0.83
N ILE A 200 -7.28 6.57 0.41
CA ILE A 200 -8.33 5.59 0.70
C ILE A 200 -9.65 6.32 0.84
N SER A 201 -10.56 6.15 -0.11
CA SER A 201 -11.89 6.78 -0.08
C SER A 201 -12.91 5.95 0.69
N GLN A 202 -12.75 4.62 0.68
CA GLN A 202 -13.55 3.70 1.47
C GLN A 202 -12.70 2.50 1.90
N GLY A 203 -12.89 2.05 3.15
CA GLY A 203 -12.28 0.83 3.67
C GLY A 203 -13.26 0.05 4.52
N THR A 204 -13.45 -1.23 4.23
CA THR A 204 -14.23 -2.17 5.06
C THR A 204 -13.30 -3.27 5.55
N PRO A 205 -13.03 -3.34 6.86
CA PRO A 205 -12.19 -4.39 7.41
C PRO A 205 -12.91 -5.73 7.49
N ALA A 206 -12.14 -6.82 7.42
CA ALA A 206 -12.61 -8.15 7.77
C ALA A 206 -12.90 -8.25 9.29
N CYS A 207 -13.82 -9.16 9.66
CA CYS A 207 -14.11 -9.49 11.06
C CYS A 207 -13.04 -10.38 11.72
N GLN A 208 -12.00 -10.76 10.97
CA GLN A 208 -10.92 -11.61 11.43
C GLN A 208 -9.59 -10.89 11.30
N THR A 209 -8.72 -11.09 12.30
CA THR A 209 -7.34 -10.63 12.29
C THR A 209 -6.39 -11.80 12.53
N THR A 210 -5.15 -11.62 12.10
CA THR A 210 -4.07 -12.58 12.33
C THR A 210 -2.98 -11.91 13.14
N TRP A 211 -2.67 -12.48 14.29
CA TRP A 211 -1.47 -12.17 15.04
C TRP A 211 -0.39 -13.19 14.71
N SER A 212 0.82 -12.74 14.41
CA SER A 212 1.98 -13.62 14.23
C SER A 212 3.16 -13.13 15.04
N VAL A 213 3.92 -14.06 15.63
CA VAL A 213 5.21 -13.75 16.25
C VAL A 213 6.32 -14.34 15.39
N PHE A 214 7.31 -13.53 15.09
CA PHE A 214 8.42 -13.90 14.22
C PHE A 214 9.75 -13.41 14.80
N THR A 215 10.84 -13.98 14.30
CA THR A 215 12.21 -13.61 14.67
C THR A 215 12.96 -13.23 13.41
N VAL A 216 13.73 -12.15 13.49
CA VAL A 216 14.71 -11.77 12.48
C VAL A 216 16.08 -12.17 13.01
N ASP A 217 16.86 -12.82 12.17
CA ASP A 217 18.26 -13.20 12.40
C ASP A 217 19.04 -12.92 11.11
N THR A 218 19.80 -11.85 11.10
CA THR A 218 20.51 -11.37 9.91
C THR A 218 21.72 -12.23 9.54
N GLU A 219 22.17 -13.10 10.44
CA GLU A 219 23.25 -14.06 10.17
C GLU A 219 22.72 -15.42 9.69
N ALA A 220 21.40 -15.66 9.81
CA ALA A 220 20.75 -16.88 9.35
C ALA A 220 20.57 -16.93 7.83
N GLU A 221 20.56 -18.15 7.29
CA GLU A 221 20.24 -18.44 5.89
C GLU A 221 18.83 -17.95 5.51
N VAL A 222 17.89 -18.04 6.45
CA VAL A 222 16.54 -17.48 6.34
C VAL A 222 16.41 -16.36 7.37
N SER A 223 16.48 -15.11 6.91
CA SER A 223 16.63 -13.98 7.82
C SER A 223 15.39 -13.65 8.66
N LEU A 224 14.22 -14.19 8.33
CA LEU A 224 13.04 -14.11 9.20
C LEU A 224 12.28 -15.43 9.25
N THR A 225 11.93 -15.84 10.48
CA THR A 225 11.21 -17.08 10.76
C THR A 225 9.92 -16.76 11.51
N VAL A 226 8.78 -17.22 10.99
CA VAL A 226 7.49 -17.12 11.70
C VAL A 226 7.39 -18.24 12.73
N ASN A 227 7.40 -17.88 14.01
CA ASN A 227 7.41 -18.83 15.12
C ASN A 227 6.00 -19.36 15.45
N ALA A 228 4.98 -18.51 15.34
CA ALA A 228 3.58 -18.89 15.53
C ALA A 228 2.62 -17.86 14.94
N ARG A 229 1.39 -18.30 14.67
CA ARG A 229 0.27 -17.47 14.20
C ARG A 229 -1.03 -17.89 14.88
N ALA A 230 -1.90 -16.92 15.16
CA ALA A 230 -3.25 -17.17 15.65
C ALA A 230 -4.23 -16.20 15.00
N GLN A 231 -5.42 -16.71 14.71
CA GLN A 231 -6.54 -15.89 14.23
C GLN A 231 -7.40 -15.44 15.41
N VAL A 232 -7.76 -14.16 15.43
CA VAL A 232 -8.65 -13.57 16.44
C VAL A 232 -9.85 -12.97 15.73
N LEU A 233 -11.04 -13.32 16.20
CA LEU A 233 -12.31 -12.86 15.65
C LEU A 233 -12.78 -11.60 16.38
N GLU A 234 -13.56 -10.79 15.68
CA GLU A 234 -14.27 -9.66 16.27
C GLU A 234 -15.22 -10.17 17.37
N PRO A 235 -15.22 -9.55 18.56
CA PRO A 235 -16.01 -10.01 19.71
C PRO A 235 -17.53 -9.89 19.51
#